data_AF-A0A0Z8JBF0-F1
#
_entry.id   AF-A0A0Z8JBF0-F1
#
_cell.length_a   1.000
_cell.length_b   1.000
_cell.length_c   1.000
_cell.angle_alpha   90.00
_cell.angle_beta   90.00
_cell.angle_gamma   90.00
#
_symmetry.space_group_name_H-M   'P 1'
#
loop_
_entity.id
_entity.type
_entity.pdbx_description
1 polymer ?
#
loop_
_entity_poly.entity_id
_entity_poly.type
_entity_poly.pdbx_seq_one_letter_code
_entity_poly.pdbx_strand_id
1 'polypeptide(L)'
;MNNMTEKLVKDGREGRRTQMHLTITIIGSFLMVLGLVCFLIKANSVEYVDANGILHENFYLLPVGYLLVFTGALASLLSGLALHRFRKENT
;
A
#
# COMPACT_ATOMS: atom_id res chain seq x y z
N MET A 1 -28.92 19.87 -23.77
CA MET A 1 -28.00 19.99 -22.63
C MET A 1 -26.98 21.08 -22.95
N ASN A 2 -26.61 21.93 -21.99
CA ASN A 2 -25.61 23.00 -22.19
C ASN A 2 -24.20 22.43 -21.96
N ASN A 3 -23.23 22.82 -22.81
CA ASN A 3 -21.81 22.45 -22.71
C ASN A 3 -21.21 22.66 -21.31
N MET A 4 -21.64 23.71 -20.59
CA MET A 4 -21.20 23.95 -19.21
C MET A 4 -21.65 22.86 -18.24
N THR A 5 -22.89 22.38 -18.37
CA THR A 5 -23.43 21.34 -17.49
C THR A 5 -22.69 20.01 -17.69
N GLU A 6 -22.35 19.67 -18.93
CA GLU A 6 -21.58 18.45 -19.24
C GLU A 6 -20.15 18.49 -18.68
N LYS A 7 -19.48 19.63 -18.78
CA LYS A 7 -18.15 19.82 -18.17
C LYS A 7 -18.17 19.66 -16.66
N LEU A 8 -19.11 20.31 -15.96
CA LEU A 8 -19.21 20.22 -14.50
C LEU A 8 -19.46 18.78 -14.02
N VAL A 9 -20.29 18.03 -14.75
CA VAL A 9 -20.55 16.61 -14.46
C VAL A 9 -19.32 15.73 -14.73
N LYS A 10 -18.49 16.08 -15.71
CA LYS A 10 -17.23 15.38 -15.98
C LYS A 10 -16.18 15.67 -14.90
N ASP A 11 -15.94 16.93 -14.59
CA ASP A 11 -14.95 17.37 -13.58
C ASP A 11 -15.27 16.80 -12.19
N GLY A 12 -16.56 16.79 -11.81
CA GLY A 12 -16.99 16.19 -10.54
C GLY A 12 -16.70 14.69 -10.45
N ARG A 13 -16.82 13.95 -11.56
CA ARG A 13 -16.49 12.51 -11.62
C ARG A 13 -14.98 12.27 -11.56
N GLU A 14 -14.20 13.11 -12.23
CA GLU A 14 -12.74 13.02 -12.23
C GLU A 14 -12.14 13.37 -10.86
N GLY A 15 -12.61 14.44 -10.22
CA GLY A 15 -12.18 14.80 -8.87
C GLY A 15 -12.42 13.68 -7.85
N ARG A 16 -13.58 13.02 -7.91
CA ARG A 16 -13.90 11.89 -7.02
C ARG A 16 -13.01 10.67 -7.28
N ARG A 17 -12.62 10.39 -8.53
CA ARG A 17 -11.66 9.32 -8.85
C ARG A 17 -10.26 9.64 -8.32
N THR A 18 -9.81 10.88 -8.45
CA THR A 18 -8.50 11.32 -7.92
C THR A 18 -8.44 11.14 -6.40
N GLN A 19 -9.50 11.51 -5.68
CA GLN A 19 -9.58 11.31 -4.22
C GLN A 19 -9.53 9.84 -3.80
N MET A 20 -10.17 8.94 -4.57
CA MET A 20 -10.10 7.50 -4.32
C MET A 20 -8.67 6.96 -4.52
N HIS A 21 -7.99 7.33 -5.60
CA HIS A 21 -6.60 6.91 -5.85
C HIS A 21 -5.64 7.42 -4.76
N LEU A 22 -5.82 8.67 -4.30
CA LEU A 22 -5.05 9.22 -3.17
C LEU A 22 -5.26 8.42 -1.89
N THR A 23 -6.50 8.08 -1.57
CA THR A 23 -6.85 7.29 -0.38
C THR A 23 -6.19 5.90 -0.43
N ILE A 24 -6.23 5.24 -1.59
CA ILE A 24 -5.60 3.93 -1.79
C ILE A 24 -4.08 4.02 -1.65
N THR A 25 -3.44 5.08 -2.17
CA THR A 25 -1.99 5.29 -2.00
C THR A 25 -1.62 5.47 -0.53
N ILE A 26 -2.41 6.22 0.25
CA ILE A 26 -2.17 6.40 1.69
C ILE A 26 -2.27 5.08 2.44
N ILE A 27 -3.34 4.30 2.18
CA ILE A 27 -3.53 2.98 2.80
C ILE A 27 -2.40 2.02 2.40
N GLY A 28 -2.00 1.99 1.12
CA GLY A 28 -0.90 1.16 0.65
C GLY A 28 0.44 1.51 1.29
N SER A 29 0.73 2.80 1.45
CA SER A 29 1.93 3.28 2.16
C SER A 29 1.91 2.87 3.63
N PHE A 30 0.77 2.98 4.30
CA PHE A 30 0.62 2.53 5.68
C PHE A 30 0.85 1.02 5.82
N LEU A 31 0.33 0.22 4.89
CA LEU A 31 0.56 -1.23 4.84
C LEU A 31 2.05 -1.58 4.68
N MET A 32 2.78 -0.85 3.83
CA MET A 32 4.22 -1.06 3.67
C MET A 32 4.98 -0.77 4.97
N VAL A 33 4.63 0.30 5.68
CA VAL A 33 5.24 0.64 6.97
C VAL A 33 4.99 -0.47 7.99
N LEU A 34 3.77 -0.99 8.06
CA LEU A 34 3.46 -2.13 8.94
C LEU A 34 4.27 -3.38 8.60
N GLY A 35 4.44 -3.70 7.31
CA GLY A 35 5.28 -4.81 6.89
C GLY A 35 6.75 -4.65 7.28
N LEU A 36 7.30 -3.43 7.18
CA LEU A 36 8.65 -3.12 7.67
C LEU A 36 8.77 -3.27 9.19
N VAL A 37 7.75 -2.85 9.93
CA VAL A 37 7.70 -3.04 11.39
C VAL A 37 7.73 -4.53 11.74
N CYS A 38 7.06 -5.41 11.00
CA CYS A 38 7.18 -6.86 11.20
C CYS A 38 8.62 -7.35 11.06
N PHE A 39 9.41 -6.83 10.11
CA PHE A 39 10.82 -7.20 9.99
C PHE A 39 11.66 -6.68 11.16
N LEU A 40 11.38 -5.46 11.65
CA LEU A 40 12.05 -4.92 12.83
C LEU A 40 11.77 -5.75 14.08
N ILE A 41 10.53 -6.20 14.26
CA ILE A 41 10.16 -7.08 15.38
C ILE A 41 10.88 -8.42 15.25
N LYS A 42 10.93 -9.01 14.06
CA LYS A 42 11.66 -10.27 13.83
C LYS A 42 13.15 -10.11 14.13
N ALA A 43 13.77 -9.01 13.72
CA ALA A 43 15.19 -8.73 13.98
C ALA A 43 15.53 -8.58 15.46
N ASN A 44 14.55 -8.18 16.29
CA ASN A 44 14.73 -8.03 17.75
C ASN A 44 14.14 -9.22 18.53
N SER A 45 13.57 -10.22 17.85
CA SER A 45 12.98 -11.38 18.50
C SER A 45 14.06 -12.31 19.01
N VAL A 46 13.88 -12.85 20.21
CA VAL A 46 14.76 -13.89 20.75
C VAL A 46 14.55 -15.19 19.97
N GLU A 47 15.65 -15.83 19.62
CA GLU A 47 15.70 -17.13 18.95
C GLU A 47 16.54 -18.06 19.84
N TYR A 48 15.98 -19.21 20.21
CA TYR A 48 16.68 -20.16 21.08
C TYR A 48 16.42 -21.59 20.64
N VAL A 49 17.36 -22.48 20.99
CA VAL A 49 17.27 -23.92 20.74
C VAL A 49 16.88 -24.60 22.04
N ASP A 50 15.81 -25.38 22.01
CA ASP A 50 15.36 -26.17 23.14
C ASP A 50 16.30 -27.35 23.43
N ALA A 51 16.21 -27.96 24.61
CA ALA A 51 16.99 -29.14 25.01
C ALA A 51 16.84 -30.32 24.05
N ASN A 52 15.74 -30.39 23.29
CA ASN A 52 15.49 -31.39 22.26
C ASN A 52 16.12 -31.03 20.89
N GLY A 53 16.87 -29.93 20.80
CA GLY A 53 17.48 -29.45 19.55
C GLY A 53 16.50 -28.72 18.62
N ILE A 54 15.31 -28.35 19.10
CA ILE A 54 14.29 -27.65 18.31
C ILE A 54 14.51 -26.14 18.38
N LEU A 55 14.56 -25.48 17.23
CA LEU A 55 14.66 -24.03 17.13
C LEU A 55 13.29 -23.37 17.33
N HIS A 56 13.17 -22.52 18.35
CA HIS A 56 12.01 -21.69 18.60
C HIS A 56 12.28 -20.28 18.10
N GLU A 57 11.64 -19.92 16.98
CA GLU A 57 11.72 -18.60 16.38
C GLU A 57 10.36 -18.12 15.86
N ASN A 58 10.17 -16.80 15.81
CA ASN A 58 8.96 -16.18 15.26
C ASN A 58 9.00 -16.14 13.71
N PHE A 59 9.14 -17.30 13.06
CA PHE A 59 9.28 -17.42 11.61
C PHE A 59 8.09 -16.81 10.86
N TYR A 60 6.88 -16.84 11.44
CA TYR A 60 5.66 -16.31 10.84
C TYR A 60 5.72 -14.81 10.52
N LEU A 61 6.57 -14.02 11.19
CA LEU A 61 6.75 -12.58 10.90
C LEU A 61 7.34 -12.34 9.52
N LEU A 62 8.18 -13.25 9.01
CA LEU A 62 8.80 -13.11 7.69
C LEU A 62 7.76 -13.16 6.56
N PRO A 63 6.99 -14.24 6.36
CA PRO A 63 6.00 -14.30 5.29
C PRO A 63 4.90 -13.24 5.46
N VAL A 64 4.49 -12.91 6.69
CA VAL A 64 3.51 -11.84 6.93
C VAL A 64 4.08 -10.48 6.54
N GLY A 65 5.32 -10.16 6.93
CA GLY A 65 6.00 -8.93 6.55
C GLY A 65 6.12 -8.78 5.03
N TYR A 66 6.54 -9.83 4.33
CA TYR A 66 6.62 -9.84 2.87
C TYR A 66 5.26 -9.62 2.20
N LEU A 67 4.20 -10.26 2.68
CA LEU A 67 2.85 -10.06 2.14
C LEU A 67 2.36 -8.63 2.33
N LEU A 68 2.56 -8.04 3.51
CA LEU A 68 2.15 -6.66 3.79
C LEU A 68 2.91 -5.65 2.93
N VAL A 69 4.24 -5.80 2.80
CA VAL A 69 5.04 -4.92 1.94
C VAL A 69 4.64 -5.09 0.47
N PHE A 70 4.47 -6.33 0.00
CA PHE A 70 4.14 -6.60 -1.40
C PHE A 70 2.76 -6.05 -1.78
N THR A 71 1.74 -6.31 -0.96
CA THR A 71 0.38 -5.81 -1.19
C THR A 71 0.30 -4.28 -1.09
N GLY A 72 0.96 -3.69 -0.10
CA GLY A 72 1.09 -2.24 0.05
C GLY A 72 1.77 -1.59 -1.15
N ALA A 73 2.89 -2.16 -1.60
CA ALA A 73 3.64 -1.68 -2.77
C ALA A 73 2.80 -1.77 -4.05
N LEU A 74 2.08 -2.87 -4.27
CA LEU A 74 1.22 -3.05 -5.43
C LEU A 74 0.10 -1.99 -5.44
N ALA A 75 -0.57 -1.79 -4.31
CA ALA A 75 -1.64 -0.80 -4.17
C ALA A 75 -1.15 0.64 -4.39
N SER A 76 0.01 0.99 -3.82
CA SER A 76 0.61 2.31 -4.00
C SER A 76 1.12 2.55 -5.41
N LEU A 77 1.72 1.53 -6.06
CA LEU A 77 2.23 1.64 -7.44
C LEU A 77 1.09 1.80 -8.44
N LEU A 78 0.04 0.97 -8.34
CA LEU A 78 -1.11 1.06 -9.25
C LEU A 78 -1.81 2.42 -9.15
N SER A 79 -2.02 2.90 -7.92
CA SER A 79 -2.67 4.19 -7.67
C SER A 79 -1.77 5.37 -8.05
N GLY A 80 -0.47 5.27 -7.77
CA GLY A 80 0.52 6.27 -8.16
C GLY A 80 0.68 6.41 -9.67
N LEU A 81 0.69 5.29 -10.41
CA LEU A 81 0.72 5.30 -11.87
C LEU A 81 -0.56 5.91 -12.46
N ALA A 82 -1.73 5.57 -11.89
CA ALA A 82 -3.00 6.17 -12.30
C ALA A 82 -2.99 7.69 -12.09
N LEU A 83 -2.57 8.15 -10.91
CA LEU A 83 -2.46 9.57 -10.58
C LEU A 83 -1.45 10.30 -11.48
N HIS A 84 -0.31 9.67 -11.78
CA HIS A 84 0.71 10.23 -12.67
C HIS A 84 0.20 10.39 -14.11
N ARG A 85 -0.58 9.43 -14.62
CA ARG A 85 -1.25 9.59 -15.92
C ARG A 85 -2.25 10.74 -15.92
N PHE A 86 -3.10 10.83 -14.88
CA PHE A 86 -4.05 11.94 -14.75
C PHE A 86 -3.35 13.31 -14.69
N ARG A 87 -2.19 13.39 -14.02
CA ARG A 87 -1.41 14.64 -13.97
C ARG A 87 -0.84 15.01 -15.34
N LYS A 88 -0.33 14.04 -16.10
CA LYS A 88 0.21 14.25 -17.45
C LYS A 88 -0.86 14.67 -18.47
N GLU A 89 -2.10 14.22 -18.30
CA GLU A 89 -3.22 14.58 -19.18
C GLU A 89 -3.76 16.00 -18.93
N ASN A 90 -3.50 16.57 -17.75
CA ASN A 90 -3.97 17.90 -17.33
C ASN A 90 -2.87 18.98 -17.36
N THR A 91 -1.68 18.71 -17.91
CA THR A 91 -0.59 19.69 -18.10
C THR A 91 -0.40 19.95 -19.59
#